data_AF-A0A9P1FIL6-F1
#
_entry.id   AF-A0A9P1FIL6-F1
#
_cell.length_a   1.000
_cell.length_b   1.000
_cell.length_c   1.000
_cell.angle_alpha   90.00
_cell.angle_beta   90.00
_cell.angle_gamma   90.00
#
_symmetry.space_group_name_H-M   'P 1'
#
loop_
_entity.id
_entity.type
_entity.pdbx_description
1 polymer ?
#
loop_
_entity_poly.entity_id
_entity_poly.type
_entity_poly.pdbx_seq_one_letter_code
_entity_poly.pdbx_strand_id
1 'polypeptide(L)'
;MPVKQEILEQIQHAVANDATGEPILQWADDMQQETHHESKMAAASRIHMHKQVHDGCREASEEWEKAEMALSQVLKSKKRMKDPHGQFRLPAFDGEKPHTAPSAELSGLDSEERSRNLSQTRSAAVLERARLMRCRAAEASKKLKDHAKRRLRVKISEILREVHRRQNLRRHQEKVWTFREERHKIGRGPAASIGDADDFALGLGADEFEDATPRRRCILDSLSLEELDLVRSNPRWYLESMDSDFEDYDMSGNRERLIDFFTPARKDKNVSIECYAQRLRARLAAAEAQDLHDSVPSQKRSWQAFGESSGGFSQSYSSLGRAGSAQTSLMQASTTSLPADISQMSTVASFGRREPIRDDRASPTMQKVWEKRRRKEERDAQILESRRLAAEERMVRNAFNVSQQIRDYESTQSKYKELHQLRMAEALERKAAQDAQERLAVLDEVKLRKMRRALDIADEQLELKRDRVSDALKVWQASVRRCRRHAIAEERKAKANLESRQEAYLARLTKAGKFRSEKMETQAQKNDKLKSRIQVSLMQQLDEQRKLDCDRLALETEEKLEAARYRRYRNFNKYNFLERAFGEQVPFDHKFAYTSSLKNQSRLKSMSSKLNLD
;
A
#
# COMPACT_ATOMS: atom_id res chain seq x y z
N MET A 1 -39.17 0.41 -47.34
CA MET A 1 -38.24 -0.13 -46.32
C MET A 1 -39.10 -0.73 -45.21
N PRO A 2 -39.28 -2.06 -45.16
CA PRO A 2 -40.14 -2.68 -44.15
C PRO A 2 -39.45 -2.59 -42.77
N VAL A 3 -40.13 -1.98 -41.81
CA VAL A 3 -39.71 -1.97 -40.41
C VAL A 3 -39.72 -3.43 -39.94
N LYS A 4 -38.55 -3.91 -39.49
CA LYS A 4 -38.34 -5.30 -39.10
C LYS A 4 -39.28 -5.68 -37.96
N GLN A 5 -40.03 -6.75 -38.18
CA GLN A 5 -40.96 -7.39 -37.24
C GLN A 5 -40.32 -7.66 -35.86
N GLU A 6 -39.00 -7.89 -35.83
CA GLU A 6 -38.17 -8.01 -34.61
C GLU A 6 -38.31 -6.84 -33.63
N ILE A 7 -38.43 -5.59 -34.12
CA ILE A 7 -38.52 -4.43 -33.22
C ILE A 7 -39.89 -4.39 -32.56
N LEU A 8 -40.94 -4.80 -33.27
CA LEU A 8 -42.29 -4.90 -32.74
C LEU A 8 -42.41 -6.03 -31.71
N GLU A 9 -41.76 -7.17 -31.95
CA GLU A 9 -41.70 -8.26 -30.97
C GLU A 9 -40.89 -7.88 -29.73
N GLN A 10 -39.78 -7.14 -29.87
CA GLN A 10 -39.02 -6.63 -28.71
C GLN A 10 -39.82 -5.63 -27.88
N ILE A 11 -40.60 -4.74 -28.52
CA ILE A 11 -41.46 -3.80 -27.80
C ILE A 11 -42.61 -4.54 -27.11
N GLN A 12 -43.22 -5.53 -27.76
CA GLN A 12 -44.28 -6.33 -27.13
C GLN A 12 -43.77 -7.16 -25.95
N HIS A 13 -42.55 -7.70 -26.03
CA HIS A 13 -41.93 -8.44 -24.93
C HIS A 13 -41.56 -7.53 -23.75
N ALA A 14 -41.12 -6.29 -24.01
CA ALA A 14 -40.85 -5.31 -22.95
C ALA A 14 -42.14 -4.89 -22.23
N VAL A 15 -43.24 -4.67 -22.97
CA VAL A 15 -44.54 -4.29 -22.40
C VAL A 15 -45.19 -5.44 -21.63
N ALA A 16 -45.00 -6.70 -22.05
CA ALA A 16 -45.50 -7.87 -21.34
C ALA A 16 -44.81 -8.09 -19.98
N ASN A 17 -43.52 -7.76 -19.88
CA ASN A 17 -42.75 -7.89 -18.64
C ASN A 17 -43.04 -6.78 -17.62
N ASP A 18 -43.45 -5.58 -18.06
CA ASP A 18 -43.90 -4.51 -17.17
C ASP A 18 -45.31 -4.76 -16.59
N ALA A 19 -46.10 -5.64 -17.20
CA ALA A 19 -47.46 -5.96 -16.75
C ALA A 19 -47.51 -7.01 -15.63
N THR A 20 -46.46 -7.79 -15.44
CA THR A 20 -46.32 -8.70 -14.29
C THR A 20 -45.70 -7.92 -13.14
N GLY A 21 -46.53 -7.16 -12.43
CA GLY A 21 -46.15 -6.40 -11.24
C GLY A 21 -45.67 -7.30 -10.10
N GLU A 22 -44.41 -7.73 -10.17
CA GLU A 22 -43.66 -8.16 -9.00
C GLU A 22 -43.21 -6.94 -8.19
N PRO A 23 -43.22 -7.02 -6.85
CA PRO A 23 -43.17 -5.84 -6.00
C PRO A 23 -41.76 -5.23 -6.00
N ILE A 24 -41.62 -4.08 -6.68
CA ILE A 24 -40.47 -3.15 -6.66
C ILE A 24 -40.11 -2.64 -5.24
N LEU A 25 -40.88 -3.03 -4.21
CA LEU A 25 -40.63 -2.67 -2.81
C LEU A 25 -39.40 -3.36 -2.20
N GLN A 26 -38.94 -4.51 -2.71
CA GLN A 26 -37.83 -5.24 -2.07
C GLN A 26 -36.45 -4.72 -2.48
N TRP A 27 -36.28 -4.26 -3.72
CA TRP A 27 -35.02 -3.67 -4.19
C TRP A 27 -34.73 -2.28 -3.61
N ALA A 28 -35.77 -1.54 -3.22
CA ALA A 28 -35.60 -0.24 -2.58
C ALA A 28 -35.04 -0.38 -1.15
N ASP A 29 -35.44 -1.42 -0.41
CA ASP A 29 -34.93 -1.68 0.93
C ASP A 29 -33.48 -2.21 0.90
N ASP A 30 -33.12 -3.05 -0.07
CA ASP A 30 -31.73 -3.54 -0.21
C ASP A 30 -30.76 -2.42 -0.64
N MET A 31 -31.16 -1.53 -1.56
CA MET A 31 -30.37 -0.34 -1.93
C MET A 31 -30.23 0.66 -0.78
N GLN A 32 -31.25 0.78 0.09
CA GLN A 32 -31.14 1.62 1.29
C GLN A 32 -30.22 1.02 2.35
N GLN A 33 -30.11 -0.31 2.44
CA GLN A 33 -29.17 -0.97 3.36
C GLN A 33 -27.72 -0.85 2.89
N GLU A 34 -27.44 -1.01 1.59
CA GLU A 34 -26.08 -0.85 1.05
C GLU A 34 -25.56 0.58 1.23
N THR A 35 -26.39 1.58 0.90
CA THR A 35 -26.02 2.99 1.07
C THR A 35 -25.79 3.37 2.55
N HIS A 36 -26.52 2.74 3.48
CA HIS A 36 -26.29 2.91 4.90
C HIS A 36 -24.98 2.26 5.37
N HIS A 37 -24.59 1.12 4.80
CA HIS A 37 -23.34 0.43 5.14
C HIS A 37 -22.12 1.20 4.61
N GLU A 38 -22.16 1.66 3.36
CA GLU A 38 -21.12 2.49 2.77
C GLU A 38 -20.95 3.83 3.51
N SER A 39 -22.07 4.46 3.89
CA SER A 39 -22.05 5.70 4.68
C SER A 39 -21.41 5.50 6.06
N LYS A 40 -21.66 4.36 6.71
CA LYS A 40 -21.01 3.98 7.98
C LYS A 40 -19.51 3.72 7.81
N MET A 41 -19.10 3.02 6.74
CA MET A 41 -17.69 2.79 6.41
C MET A 41 -16.96 4.11 6.13
N ALA A 42 -17.57 5.01 5.36
CA ALA A 42 -17.03 6.34 5.08
C ALA A 42 -16.96 7.24 6.33
N ALA A 43 -17.90 7.09 7.27
CA ALA A 43 -17.84 7.78 8.55
C ALA A 43 -16.72 7.23 9.45
N ALA A 44 -16.57 5.89 9.53
CA ALA A 44 -15.51 5.24 10.29
C ALA A 44 -14.12 5.59 9.74
N SER A 45 -13.95 5.60 8.42
CA SER A 45 -12.71 6.02 7.77
C SER A 45 -12.36 7.49 8.06
N ARG A 46 -13.36 8.38 8.10
CA ARG A 46 -13.15 9.80 8.46
C ARG A 46 -12.74 9.97 9.92
N ILE A 47 -13.35 9.22 10.84
CA ILE A 47 -12.99 9.24 12.27
C ILE A 47 -11.55 8.74 12.45
N HIS A 48 -11.16 7.67 11.74
CA HIS A 48 -9.80 7.14 11.80
C HIS A 48 -8.76 8.15 11.29
N MET A 49 -9.03 8.80 10.16
CA MET A 49 -8.17 9.86 9.61
C MET A 49 -8.04 11.06 10.57
N HIS A 50 -9.14 11.52 11.15
CA HIS A 50 -9.10 12.62 12.14
C HIS A 50 -8.28 12.25 13.37
N LYS A 51 -8.36 10.99 13.82
CA LYS A 51 -7.55 10.49 14.93
C LYS A 51 -6.05 10.48 14.58
N GLN A 52 -5.67 9.98 13.41
CA GLN A 52 -4.27 10.00 12.96
C GLN A 52 -3.70 11.42 12.86
N VAL A 53 -4.48 12.38 12.34
CA VAL A 53 -4.05 13.79 12.27
C VAL A 53 -3.89 14.37 13.66
N HIS A 54 -4.82 14.08 14.58
CA HIS A 54 -4.74 14.56 15.96
C HIS A 54 -3.53 13.97 16.71
N ASP A 55 -3.26 12.68 16.53
CA ASP A 55 -2.11 12.00 17.12
C ASP A 55 -0.79 12.57 16.56
N GLY A 56 -0.71 12.83 15.25
CA GLY A 56 0.44 13.49 14.64
C GLY A 56 0.66 14.93 15.12
N CYS A 57 -0.41 15.72 15.31
CA CYS A 57 -0.31 17.06 15.89
C CYS A 57 0.17 17.03 17.35
N ARG A 58 -0.28 16.03 18.12
CA ARG A 58 0.16 15.84 19.50
C ARG A 58 1.64 15.48 19.58
N GLU A 59 2.10 14.52 18.79
CA GLU A 59 3.53 14.15 18.73
C GLU A 59 4.41 15.34 18.37
N ALA A 60 4.01 16.13 17.37
CA ALA A 60 4.72 17.36 16.98
C ALA A 60 4.76 18.40 18.12
N SER A 61 3.68 18.54 18.90
CA SER A 61 3.65 19.44 20.06
C SER A 61 4.58 18.96 21.17
N GLU A 62 4.61 17.65 21.45
CA GLU A 62 5.50 17.06 22.46
C GLU A 62 6.99 17.19 22.06
N GLU A 63 7.31 17.08 20.77
CA GLU A 63 8.66 17.34 20.27
C GLU A 63 9.06 18.81 20.40
N TRP A 64 8.12 19.73 20.16
CA TRP A 64 8.36 21.16 20.32
C TRP A 64 8.64 21.54 21.78
N GLU A 65 7.83 21.04 22.72
CA GLU A 65 8.05 21.26 24.16
C GLU A 65 9.40 20.69 24.63
N LYS A 66 9.81 19.51 24.14
CA LYS A 66 11.14 18.95 24.42
C LYS A 66 12.26 19.86 23.92
N ALA A 67 12.12 20.41 22.71
CA ALA A 67 13.10 21.34 22.14
C ALA A 67 13.16 22.66 22.95
N GLU A 68 12.03 23.19 23.38
CA GLU A 68 11.94 24.39 24.20
C GLU A 68 12.54 24.19 25.60
N MET A 69 12.30 23.03 26.23
CA MET A 69 12.94 22.66 27.49
C MET A 69 14.46 22.53 27.35
N ALA A 70 14.95 21.93 26.25
CA ALA A 70 16.38 21.82 25.99
C ALA A 70 17.02 23.21 25.84
N LEU A 71 16.40 24.12 25.08
CA LEU A 71 16.82 25.52 24.95
C LEU A 71 16.84 26.25 26.30
N SER A 72 15.78 26.07 27.09
CA SER A 72 15.68 26.66 28.43
C SER A 72 16.77 26.15 29.37
N GLN A 73 17.16 24.88 29.29
CA GLN A 73 18.28 24.34 30.06
C GLN A 73 19.62 24.94 29.64
N VAL A 74 19.85 25.11 28.33
CA VAL A 74 21.08 25.77 27.81
C VAL A 74 21.15 27.24 28.25
N LEU A 75 20.03 27.96 28.25
CA LEU A 75 19.98 29.35 28.71
C LEU A 75 20.19 29.46 30.23
N LYS A 76 19.63 28.54 31.02
CA LYS A 76 19.84 28.48 32.47
C LYS A 76 21.28 28.11 32.85
N SER A 77 21.92 27.17 32.14
CA SER A 77 23.33 26.83 32.36
C SER A 77 24.24 28.00 32.00
N LYS A 78 23.95 28.71 30.91
CA LYS A 78 24.66 29.94 30.53
C LYS A 78 24.50 31.07 31.56
N LYS A 79 23.33 31.17 32.21
CA LYS A 79 23.10 32.14 33.29
C LYS A 79 23.82 31.78 34.59
N ARG A 80 24.04 30.48 34.86
CA ARG A 80 24.77 30.01 36.06
C ARG A 80 26.29 30.10 35.94
N MET A 81 26.87 30.13 34.74
CA MET A 81 28.31 30.36 34.55
C MET A 81 28.71 31.84 34.57
N LYS A 82 27.78 32.75 34.84
CA LYS A 82 28.08 34.16 35.09
C LYS A 82 28.21 34.34 36.61
N ASP A 83 29.42 34.16 37.12
CA ASP A 83 29.73 34.17 38.56
C ASP A 83 29.17 35.41 39.28
N PRO A 84 28.62 35.28 40.50
CA PRO A 84 27.95 36.34 41.24
C PRO A 84 28.89 37.22 42.11
N HIS A 85 30.22 37.19 41.90
CA HIS A 85 31.16 37.92 42.77
C HIS A 85 31.66 39.28 42.26
N GLY A 86 31.14 39.77 41.13
CA GLY A 86 31.31 41.18 40.76
C GLY A 86 30.31 42.06 41.50
N GLN A 87 30.66 42.55 42.69
CA GLN A 87 29.95 43.66 43.37
C GLN A 87 30.04 44.93 42.51
N PHE A 88 29.20 45.05 41.48
CA PHE A 88 28.95 46.33 40.83
C PHE A 88 27.90 47.07 41.66
N ARG A 89 28.39 47.95 42.55
CA ARG A 89 27.61 49.07 43.09
C ARG A 89 27.13 49.90 41.89
N LEU A 90 25.82 49.89 41.64
CA LEU A 90 25.18 50.86 40.76
C LEU A 90 25.21 52.23 41.46
N PRO A 91 25.76 53.29 40.84
CA PRO A 91 25.58 54.63 41.35
C PRO A 91 24.13 55.06 41.12
N ALA A 92 23.55 55.73 42.12
CA ALA A 92 22.26 56.39 42.00
C ALA A 92 22.31 57.40 40.85
N PHE A 93 21.35 57.26 39.94
CA PHE A 93 21.23 58.05 38.73
C PHE A 93 20.37 59.28 39.04
N ASP A 94 21.01 60.37 39.44
CA ASP A 94 20.41 61.71 39.46
C ASP A 94 21.07 62.57 38.39
N GLY A 95 20.23 63.23 37.59
CA GLY A 95 20.52 64.55 37.02
C GLY A 95 21.45 64.61 35.80
N GLU A 96 20.81 64.70 34.64
CA GLU A 96 21.23 65.44 33.44
C GLU A 96 22.57 66.20 33.51
N LYS A 97 23.59 65.73 32.79
CA LYS A 97 24.70 66.56 32.28
C LYS A 97 25.17 66.11 30.89
N PRO A 98 25.67 67.06 30.07
CA PRO A 98 25.84 66.87 28.63
C PRO A 98 27.15 66.17 28.26
N HIS A 99 27.12 65.58 27.08
CA HIS A 99 28.19 64.88 26.37
C HIS A 99 29.58 65.52 26.51
N THR A 100 30.44 64.89 27.32
CA THR A 100 31.89 64.93 27.14
C THR A 100 32.37 63.57 26.62
N ALA A 101 33.16 63.62 25.56
CA ALA A 101 33.74 62.46 24.89
C ALA A 101 34.50 61.56 25.89
N PRO A 102 34.35 60.23 25.83
CA PRO A 102 35.12 59.33 26.66
C PRO A 102 36.56 59.30 26.16
N SER A 103 37.44 59.90 26.94
CA SER A 103 38.89 59.81 26.85
C SER A 103 39.33 58.34 26.85
N ALA A 104 40.21 58.04 25.90
CA ALA A 104 40.76 56.73 25.62
C ALA A 104 41.85 56.32 26.63
N GLU A 105 41.47 56.05 27.88
CA GLU A 105 42.41 55.58 28.91
C GLU A 105 41.80 54.43 29.74
N LEU A 106 41.79 53.23 29.16
CA LEU A 106 41.73 51.94 29.87
C LEU A 106 42.15 50.83 28.89
N SER A 107 43.37 50.99 28.38
CA SER A 107 44.10 50.01 27.57
C SER A 107 45.24 49.48 28.42
N GLY A 108 45.18 48.21 28.85
CA GLY A 108 46.36 47.61 29.45
C GLY A 108 46.25 46.17 29.95
N LEU A 109 45.14 45.76 30.57
CA LEU A 109 45.14 44.50 31.35
C LEU A 109 44.17 43.39 30.88
N ASP A 110 43.34 43.62 29.86
CA ASP A 110 42.34 42.62 29.44
C ASP A 110 42.71 41.81 28.19
N SER A 111 43.88 42.04 27.58
CA SER A 111 44.21 41.40 26.28
C SER A 111 44.38 39.88 26.41
N GLU A 112 45.05 39.43 27.47
CA GLU A 112 45.25 38.00 27.72
C GLU A 112 43.95 37.28 28.09
N GLU A 113 43.10 37.92 28.89
CA GLU A 113 41.82 37.34 29.31
C GLU A 113 40.84 37.25 28.12
N ARG A 114 40.81 38.26 27.25
CA ARG A 114 40.08 38.19 25.97
C ARG A 114 40.63 37.08 25.08
N SER A 115 41.94 36.92 24.99
CA SER A 115 42.56 35.84 24.21
C SER A 115 42.20 34.45 24.73
N ARG A 116 42.21 34.25 26.06
CA ARG A 116 41.77 33.00 26.71
C ARG A 116 40.27 32.73 26.51
N ASN A 117 39.42 33.75 26.65
CA ASN A 117 37.99 33.60 26.40
C ASN A 117 37.70 33.30 24.92
N LEU A 118 38.44 33.90 23.99
CA LEU A 118 38.34 33.61 22.56
C LEU A 118 38.84 32.18 22.24
N SER A 119 39.91 31.70 22.89
CA SER A 119 40.39 30.34 22.67
C SER A 119 39.43 29.29 23.25
N GLN A 120 38.85 29.54 24.41
CA GLN A 120 37.83 28.68 25.03
C GLN A 120 36.52 28.66 24.24
N THR A 121 36.05 29.82 23.76
CA THR A 121 34.84 29.86 22.92
C THR A 121 35.07 29.20 21.57
N ARG A 122 36.26 29.34 20.97
CA ARG A 122 36.66 28.60 19.76
C ARG A 122 36.71 27.09 20.01
N SER A 123 37.32 26.63 21.10
CA SER A 123 37.39 25.19 21.40
C SER A 123 36.01 24.60 21.68
N ALA A 124 35.15 25.31 22.42
CA ALA A 124 33.76 24.92 22.65
C ALA A 124 32.96 24.86 21.34
N ALA A 125 33.11 25.85 20.45
CA ALA A 125 32.46 25.84 19.14
C ALA A 125 32.92 24.67 18.25
N VAL A 126 34.20 24.31 18.30
CA VAL A 126 34.74 23.14 17.58
C VAL A 126 34.17 21.84 18.15
N LEU A 127 34.06 21.70 19.48
CA LEU A 127 33.46 20.53 20.13
C LEU A 127 31.97 20.39 19.80
N GLU A 128 31.20 21.48 19.83
CA GLU A 128 29.79 21.47 19.42
C GLU A 128 29.62 21.11 17.94
N ARG A 129 30.48 21.65 17.06
CA ARG A 129 30.47 21.27 15.64
C ARG A 129 30.79 19.78 15.45
N ALA A 130 31.78 19.25 16.18
CA ALA A 130 32.12 17.83 16.13
C ALA A 130 30.96 16.94 16.64
N ARG A 131 30.29 17.35 17.72
CA ARG A 131 29.09 16.68 18.24
C ARG A 131 27.96 16.67 17.21
N LEU A 132 27.65 17.81 16.59
CA LEU A 132 26.61 17.90 15.55
C LEU A 132 26.94 17.02 14.32
N MET A 133 28.22 16.96 13.91
CA MET A 133 28.65 16.07 12.83
C MET A 133 28.46 14.59 13.19
N ARG A 134 28.75 14.17 14.42
CA ARG A 134 28.47 12.80 14.91
C ARG A 134 26.96 12.50 14.93
N CYS A 135 26.13 13.44 15.39
CA CYS A 135 24.67 13.28 15.35
C CYS A 135 24.15 13.11 13.92
N ARG A 136 24.60 13.96 12.98
CA ARG A 136 24.24 13.86 11.55
C ARG A 136 24.70 12.54 10.93
N ALA A 137 25.90 12.06 11.27
CA ALA A 137 26.40 10.78 10.79
C ALA A 137 25.56 9.60 11.34
N ALA A 138 25.14 9.65 12.60
CA ALA A 138 24.27 8.66 13.20
C ALA A 138 22.86 8.66 12.57
N GLU A 139 22.28 9.84 12.30
CA GLU A 139 21.01 9.98 11.59
C GLU A 139 21.08 9.49 10.14
N ALA A 140 22.15 9.83 9.42
CA ALA A 140 22.39 9.32 8.07
C ALA A 140 22.50 7.80 8.07
N SER A 141 23.18 7.21 9.05
CA SER A 141 23.27 5.76 9.23
C SER A 141 21.91 5.12 9.52
N LYS A 142 21.05 5.76 10.34
CA LYS A 142 19.67 5.31 10.57
C LYS A 142 18.85 5.36 9.28
N LYS A 143 18.92 6.47 8.53
CA LYS A 143 18.22 6.62 7.24
C LYS A 143 18.67 5.59 6.21
N LEU A 144 19.97 5.27 6.14
CA LEU A 144 20.50 4.21 5.27
C LEU A 144 19.96 2.83 5.67
N LYS A 145 19.93 2.51 6.97
CA LYS A 145 19.32 1.27 7.48
C LYS A 145 17.85 1.22 7.12
N ASP A 146 17.09 2.28 7.35
CA ASP A 146 15.66 2.33 7.02
C ASP A 146 15.41 2.21 5.51
N HIS A 147 16.26 2.80 4.68
CA HIS A 147 16.21 2.66 3.24
C HIS A 147 16.47 1.21 2.80
N ALA A 148 17.45 0.52 3.39
CA ALA A 148 17.69 -0.90 3.13
C ALA A 148 16.48 -1.76 3.54
N LYS A 149 15.87 -1.48 4.71
CA LYS A 149 14.64 -2.14 5.15
C LYS A 149 13.49 -1.93 4.16
N ARG A 150 13.26 -0.69 3.70
CA ARG A 150 12.22 -0.39 2.70
C ARG A 150 12.47 -1.11 1.37
N ARG A 151 13.71 -1.11 0.87
CA ARG A 151 14.07 -1.84 -0.36
C ARG A 151 13.82 -3.33 -0.23
N LEU A 152 14.21 -3.93 0.89
CA LEU A 152 13.96 -5.34 1.18
C LEU A 152 12.47 -5.65 1.24
N ARG A 153 11.67 -4.78 1.87
CA ARG A 153 10.22 -4.90 1.89
C ARG A 153 9.62 -4.87 0.48
N VAL A 154 10.05 -3.94 -0.38
CA VAL A 154 9.62 -3.90 -1.79
C VAL A 154 10.02 -5.20 -2.51
N LYS A 155 11.25 -5.68 -2.33
CA LYS A 155 11.71 -6.94 -2.92
C LYS A 155 10.84 -8.14 -2.50
N ILE A 156 10.52 -8.25 -1.21
CA ILE A 156 9.63 -9.30 -0.69
C ILE A 156 8.23 -9.17 -1.29
N SER A 157 7.70 -7.94 -1.44
CA SER A 157 6.42 -7.68 -2.10
C SER A 157 6.40 -8.17 -3.55
N GLU A 158 7.51 -7.98 -4.27
CA GLU A 158 7.64 -8.36 -5.67
C GLU A 158 7.69 -9.88 -5.82
N ILE A 159 8.44 -10.56 -4.94
CA ILE A 159 8.50 -12.02 -4.87
C ILE A 159 7.10 -12.59 -4.60
N LEU A 160 6.38 -12.05 -3.61
CA LEU A 160 5.03 -12.52 -3.29
C LEU A 160 4.02 -12.26 -4.43
N ARG A 161 4.08 -11.09 -5.08
CA ARG A 161 3.27 -10.78 -6.26
C ARG A 161 3.57 -11.71 -7.43
N GLU A 162 4.84 -12.07 -7.62
CA GLU A 162 5.26 -13.02 -8.65
C GLU A 162 4.75 -14.43 -8.37
N VAL A 163 4.89 -14.91 -7.12
CA VAL A 163 4.33 -16.22 -6.72
C VAL A 163 2.81 -16.25 -6.89
N HIS A 164 2.11 -15.18 -6.50
CA HIS A 164 0.67 -15.07 -6.69
C HIS A 164 0.28 -15.08 -8.18
N ARG A 165 1.00 -14.35 -9.04
CA ARG A 165 0.80 -14.38 -10.50
C ARG A 165 0.96 -15.78 -11.08
N ARG A 166 1.98 -16.52 -10.64
CA ARG A 166 2.20 -17.92 -11.05
C ARG A 166 1.08 -18.83 -10.54
N GLN A 167 0.66 -18.69 -9.29
CA GLN A 167 -0.46 -19.46 -8.72
C GLN A 167 -1.76 -19.21 -9.50
N ASN A 168 -2.05 -17.96 -9.86
CA ASN A 168 -3.23 -17.63 -10.67
C ASN A 168 -3.14 -18.23 -12.08
N LEU A 169 -1.94 -18.22 -12.68
CA LEU A 169 -1.71 -18.86 -13.97
C LEU A 169 -1.93 -20.38 -13.89
N ARG A 170 -1.42 -21.05 -12.84
CA ARG A 170 -1.66 -22.47 -12.57
C ARG A 170 -3.16 -22.76 -12.45
N ARG A 171 -3.88 -22.04 -11.58
CA ARG A 171 -5.35 -22.19 -11.42
C ARG A 171 -6.10 -21.97 -12.72
N HIS A 172 -5.63 -21.03 -13.56
CA HIS A 172 -6.21 -20.80 -14.88
C HIS A 172 -5.94 -21.98 -15.82
N GLN A 173 -4.70 -22.49 -15.85
CA GLN A 173 -4.34 -23.68 -16.63
C GLN A 173 -5.10 -24.92 -16.17
N GLU A 174 -5.27 -25.14 -14.87
CA GLU A 174 -6.10 -26.22 -14.31
C GLU A 174 -7.56 -26.12 -14.77
N LYS A 175 -8.18 -24.93 -14.75
CA LYS A 175 -9.54 -24.72 -15.26
C LYS A 175 -9.65 -24.98 -16.77
N VAL A 176 -8.65 -24.59 -17.54
CA VAL A 176 -8.61 -24.84 -18.98
C VAL A 176 -8.38 -26.32 -19.25
N TRP A 177 -7.54 -26.97 -18.46
CA TRP A 177 -7.21 -28.38 -18.53
C TRP A 177 -8.43 -29.25 -18.24
N THR A 178 -9.16 -28.99 -17.14
CA THR A 178 -10.41 -29.71 -16.83
C THR A 178 -11.45 -29.56 -17.93
N PHE A 179 -11.61 -28.35 -18.50
CA PHE A 179 -12.49 -28.12 -19.64
C PHE A 179 -12.06 -28.91 -20.89
N ARG A 180 -10.76 -28.98 -21.19
CA ARG A 180 -10.23 -29.80 -22.29
C ARG A 180 -10.42 -31.29 -22.03
N GLU A 181 -10.24 -31.74 -20.79
CA GLU A 181 -10.41 -33.13 -20.38
C GLU A 181 -11.87 -33.57 -20.54
N GLU A 182 -12.83 -32.75 -20.10
CA GLU A 182 -14.27 -32.98 -20.30
C GLU A 182 -14.61 -33.06 -21.80
N ARG A 183 -14.09 -32.14 -22.60
CA ARG A 183 -14.27 -32.14 -24.06
C ARG A 183 -13.68 -33.39 -24.73
N HIS A 184 -12.48 -33.78 -24.32
CA HIS A 184 -11.81 -34.98 -24.80
C HIS A 184 -12.58 -36.25 -24.41
N LYS A 185 -13.14 -36.33 -23.19
CA LYS A 185 -14.02 -37.43 -22.75
C LYS A 185 -15.28 -37.56 -23.61
N ILE A 186 -15.78 -36.44 -24.15
CA ILE A 186 -16.92 -36.41 -25.09
C ILE A 186 -16.48 -36.75 -26.54
N GLY A 187 -15.19 -37.01 -26.77
CA GLY A 187 -14.63 -37.29 -28.09
C GLY A 187 -14.50 -36.05 -28.98
N ARG A 188 -14.52 -34.84 -28.40
CA ARG A 188 -14.41 -33.58 -29.14
C ARG A 188 -13.15 -32.82 -28.71
N GLY A 189 -12.11 -32.84 -29.55
CA GLY A 189 -10.93 -31.99 -29.41
C GLY A 189 -9.64 -32.74 -29.06
N PRO A 190 -8.49 -32.01 -29.01
CA PRO A 190 -7.18 -32.59 -28.72
C PRO A 190 -7.07 -33.05 -27.25
N ALA A 191 -6.09 -33.91 -26.98
CA ALA A 191 -5.77 -34.36 -25.62
C ALA A 191 -5.46 -33.17 -24.69
N ALA A 192 -5.92 -33.26 -23.44
CA ALA A 192 -5.84 -32.17 -22.47
C ALA A 192 -4.39 -31.75 -22.14
N SER A 193 -3.40 -32.63 -22.32
CA SER A 193 -2.00 -32.41 -21.94
C SER A 193 -1.18 -31.51 -22.89
N ILE A 194 -1.74 -31.05 -24.02
CA ILE A 194 -0.96 -30.30 -25.01
C ILE A 194 -1.04 -28.79 -24.72
N GLY A 195 0.11 -28.20 -24.37
CA GLY A 195 0.34 -26.75 -24.39
C GLY A 195 0.25 -26.03 -23.04
N ASP A 196 0.10 -26.76 -21.94
CA ASP A 196 0.13 -26.18 -20.59
C ASP A 196 1.57 -26.12 -20.06
N ALA A 197 1.84 -25.17 -19.16
CA ALA A 197 3.17 -25.02 -18.58
C ALA A 197 3.33 -26.02 -17.44
N ASP A 198 4.41 -26.80 -17.45
CA ASP A 198 4.71 -27.72 -16.35
C ASP A 198 4.91 -26.95 -15.03
N ASP A 199 4.59 -27.57 -13.89
CA ASP A 199 4.79 -26.98 -12.55
C ASP A 199 6.24 -26.49 -12.31
N PHE A 200 7.20 -27.18 -12.94
CA PHE A 200 8.60 -26.79 -12.96
C PHE A 200 8.81 -25.45 -13.70
N ALA A 201 8.15 -25.25 -14.84
CA ALA A 201 8.23 -24.00 -15.62
C ALA A 201 7.57 -22.82 -14.90
N LEU A 202 6.50 -23.08 -14.15
CA LEU A 202 5.88 -22.08 -13.26
C LEU A 202 6.75 -21.80 -12.03
N GLY A 203 7.71 -22.68 -11.71
CA GLY A 203 8.54 -22.59 -10.51
C GLY A 203 7.72 -22.66 -9.22
N LEU A 204 6.57 -23.33 -9.25
CA LEU A 204 5.69 -23.47 -8.10
C LEU A 204 5.94 -24.75 -7.30
N GLY A 205 6.79 -25.66 -7.79
CA GLY A 205 6.93 -26.99 -7.19
C GLY A 205 5.69 -27.84 -7.45
N ALA A 206 5.83 -29.17 -7.35
CA ALA A 206 4.78 -30.13 -7.71
C ALA A 206 3.69 -30.30 -6.63
N ASP A 207 3.52 -29.33 -5.74
CA ASP A 207 2.74 -29.53 -4.52
C ASP A 207 1.31 -29.00 -4.69
N GLU A 208 0.35 -29.89 -4.43
CA GLU A 208 -1.10 -29.66 -4.44
C GLU A 208 -1.63 -29.11 -3.10
N PHE A 209 -0.77 -28.90 -2.10
CA PHE A 209 -1.18 -28.59 -0.73
C PHE A 209 -0.51 -27.34 -0.14
N GLU A 210 -1.34 -26.60 0.62
CA GLU A 210 -1.12 -25.33 1.34
C GLU A 210 -0.33 -24.23 0.60
N ASP A 211 -1.01 -23.15 0.21
CA ASP A 211 -0.51 -21.97 -0.53
C ASP A 211 0.79 -21.29 0.00
N ALA A 212 1.29 -21.67 1.17
CA ALA A 212 2.46 -21.07 1.81
C ALA A 212 3.81 -21.65 1.36
N THR A 213 3.88 -22.89 0.87
CA THR A 213 5.14 -23.61 0.54
C THR A 213 5.92 -22.93 -0.59
N PRO A 214 5.31 -22.58 -1.74
CA PRO A 214 5.99 -21.89 -2.83
C PRO A 214 6.51 -20.50 -2.43
N ARG A 215 5.73 -19.78 -1.60
CA ARG A 215 6.10 -18.46 -1.09
C ARG A 215 7.34 -18.53 -0.21
N ARG A 216 7.38 -19.49 0.72
CA ARG A 216 8.52 -19.69 1.63
C ARG A 216 9.80 -20.01 0.84
N ARG A 217 9.71 -20.90 -0.15
CA ARG A 217 10.84 -21.30 -1.00
C ARG A 217 11.37 -20.14 -1.84
N CYS A 218 10.49 -19.44 -2.57
CA CYS A 218 10.90 -18.30 -3.38
C CYS A 218 11.56 -17.18 -2.55
N ILE A 219 11.07 -16.91 -1.34
CA ILE A 219 11.71 -15.93 -0.44
C ILE A 219 13.10 -16.40 -0.02
N LEU A 220 13.27 -17.67 0.39
CA LEU A 220 14.56 -18.20 0.83
C LEU A 220 15.61 -18.27 -0.30
N ASP A 221 15.18 -18.46 -1.54
CA ASP A 221 16.07 -18.54 -2.70
C ASP A 221 16.43 -17.16 -3.25
N SER A 222 15.54 -16.17 -3.10
CA SER A 222 15.74 -14.83 -3.66
C SER A 222 16.43 -13.85 -2.71
N LEU A 223 16.35 -14.07 -1.40
CA LEU A 223 16.96 -13.19 -0.40
C LEU A 223 18.42 -13.58 -0.12
N SER A 224 19.29 -12.56 0.01
CA SER A 224 20.65 -12.78 0.51
C SER A 224 20.63 -13.15 1.99
N LEU A 225 21.74 -13.70 2.51
CA LEU A 225 21.83 -14.03 3.94
C LEU A 225 21.65 -12.79 4.84
N GLU A 226 22.21 -11.63 4.45
CA GLU A 226 22.06 -10.37 5.19
C GLU A 226 20.60 -9.89 5.19
N GLU A 227 19.91 -10.00 4.05
CA GLU A 227 18.50 -9.67 3.92
C GLU A 227 17.64 -10.62 4.78
N LEU A 228 17.96 -11.91 4.77
CA LEU A 228 17.28 -12.89 5.60
C LEU A 228 17.48 -12.63 7.09
N ASP A 229 18.64 -12.11 7.51
CA ASP A 229 18.89 -11.72 8.91
C ASP A 229 18.03 -10.53 9.34
N LEU A 230 17.83 -9.58 8.42
CA LEU A 230 16.90 -8.47 8.64
C LEU A 230 15.46 -8.98 8.79
N VAL A 231 15.02 -9.93 7.94
CA VAL A 231 13.70 -10.57 8.07
C VAL A 231 13.59 -11.34 9.39
N ARG A 232 14.61 -12.13 9.75
CA ARG A 232 14.67 -12.89 11.02
C ARG A 232 14.49 -12.00 12.25
N SER A 233 15.06 -10.80 12.21
CA SER A 233 15.00 -9.84 13.31
C SER A 233 13.60 -9.28 13.54
N ASN A 234 12.81 -9.09 12.48
CA ASN A 234 11.44 -8.58 12.57
C ASN A 234 10.58 -9.02 11.36
N PRO A 235 10.13 -10.28 11.30
CA PRO A 235 9.46 -10.83 10.12
C PRO A 235 8.12 -10.12 9.86
N ARG A 236 7.44 -9.76 10.94
CA ARG A 236 6.16 -9.06 10.92
C ARG A 236 6.26 -7.71 10.19
N TRP A 237 7.30 -6.90 10.43
CA TRP A 237 7.45 -5.61 9.73
C TRP A 237 7.56 -5.73 8.20
N TYR A 238 8.21 -6.78 7.69
CA TYR A 238 8.37 -6.99 6.24
C TYR A 238 7.15 -7.63 5.60
N LEU A 239 6.47 -8.52 6.33
CA LEU A 239 5.38 -9.32 5.79
C LEU A 239 4.00 -8.71 6.05
N GLU A 240 3.77 -8.01 7.19
CA GLU A 240 2.48 -7.44 7.66
C GLU A 240 2.00 -6.23 6.86
N SER A 241 2.85 -5.67 6.02
CA SER A 241 2.65 -4.30 5.55
C SER A 241 2.40 -4.27 4.03
N MET A 242 1.78 -5.35 3.53
CA MET A 242 1.48 -5.61 2.11
C MET A 242 -0.02 -5.44 1.76
N ASP A 243 -0.81 -4.89 2.68
CA ASP A 243 -2.28 -5.10 2.70
C ASP A 243 -3.13 -4.19 1.83
N SER A 244 -2.59 -3.17 1.17
CA SER A 244 -3.50 -2.14 0.62
C SER A 244 -4.16 -2.49 -0.71
N ASP A 245 -3.58 -3.40 -1.51
CA ASP A 245 -3.95 -3.49 -2.94
C ASP A 245 -4.55 -4.85 -3.35
N PHE A 246 -4.56 -5.86 -2.48
CA PHE A 246 -5.03 -7.22 -2.78
C PHE A 246 -5.91 -7.75 -1.64
N GLU A 247 -7.10 -7.18 -1.49
CA GLU A 247 -8.16 -7.59 -0.55
C GLU A 247 -8.83 -8.93 -0.97
N ASP A 248 -8.04 -9.96 -1.29
CA ASP A 248 -8.57 -11.32 -1.37
C ASP A 248 -8.64 -11.88 0.06
N TYR A 249 -9.87 -11.99 0.59
CA TYR A 249 -10.20 -12.33 1.98
C TYR A 249 -9.50 -13.57 2.56
N ASP A 250 -8.98 -14.48 1.72
CA ASP A 250 -8.37 -15.75 2.14
C ASP A 250 -6.83 -15.67 2.37
N MET A 251 -6.22 -14.51 2.11
CA MET A 251 -4.76 -14.36 2.18
C MET A 251 -4.23 -14.08 3.59
N SER A 252 -5.10 -13.68 4.52
CA SER A 252 -4.74 -13.32 5.90
C SER A 252 -4.16 -14.51 6.68
N GLY A 253 -4.80 -15.69 6.64
CA GLY A 253 -4.32 -16.89 7.33
C GLY A 253 -2.99 -17.42 6.77
N ASN A 254 -2.83 -17.40 5.45
CA ASN A 254 -1.58 -17.79 4.78
C ASN A 254 -0.40 -16.90 5.17
N ARG A 255 -0.67 -15.63 5.48
CA ARG A 255 0.34 -14.67 5.88
C ARG A 255 0.85 -14.90 7.29
N GLU A 256 -0.03 -15.20 8.25
CA GLU A 256 0.38 -15.52 9.62
C GLU A 256 1.30 -16.75 9.64
N ARG A 257 0.93 -17.79 8.88
CA ARG A 257 1.77 -19.00 8.70
C ARG A 257 3.13 -18.69 8.05
N LEU A 258 3.23 -17.63 7.25
CA LEU A 258 4.48 -17.18 6.65
C LEU A 258 5.33 -16.41 7.68
N ILE A 259 4.69 -15.53 8.46
CA ILE A 259 5.35 -14.79 9.55
C ILE A 259 5.90 -15.77 10.59
N ASP A 260 5.12 -16.77 10.98
CA ASP A 260 5.51 -17.80 11.95
C ASP A 260 6.67 -18.63 11.44
N PHE A 261 6.67 -18.98 10.15
CA PHE A 261 7.76 -19.73 9.53
C PHE A 261 9.11 -18.99 9.61
N PHE A 262 9.11 -17.67 9.34
CA PHE A 262 10.32 -16.84 9.43
C PHE A 262 10.63 -16.32 10.84
N THR A 263 9.76 -16.58 11.81
CA THR A 263 10.00 -16.20 13.20
C THR A 263 10.96 -17.20 13.85
N PRO A 264 12.17 -16.78 14.27
CA PRO A 264 13.14 -17.70 14.85
C PRO A 264 12.61 -18.30 16.15
N ALA A 265 12.69 -19.63 16.27
CA ALA A 265 12.38 -20.30 17.52
C ALA A 265 13.29 -19.78 18.65
N ARG A 266 12.87 -19.89 19.91
CA ARG A 266 13.66 -19.39 21.06
C ARG A 266 15.11 -19.92 21.06
N LYS A 267 15.31 -21.16 20.63
CA LYS A 267 16.62 -21.82 20.48
C LYS A 267 17.46 -21.32 19.30
N ASP A 268 16.84 -20.69 18.31
CA ASP A 268 17.48 -20.25 17.06
C ASP A 268 17.93 -18.78 17.11
N LYS A 269 17.58 -18.03 18.17
CA LYS A 269 17.88 -16.58 18.28
C LYS A 269 19.38 -16.25 18.22
N ASN A 270 20.23 -17.12 18.77
CA ASN A 270 21.68 -16.91 18.84
C ASN A 270 22.46 -17.72 17.80
N VAL A 271 21.76 -18.41 16.88
CA VAL A 271 22.40 -19.23 15.85
C VAL A 271 22.89 -18.32 14.72
N SER A 272 23.99 -18.68 14.05
CA SER A 272 24.46 -17.96 12.86
C SER A 272 23.38 -17.94 11.77
N ILE A 273 23.36 -16.89 10.95
CA ILE A 273 22.33 -16.75 9.92
C ILE A 273 22.36 -17.89 8.89
N GLU A 274 23.55 -18.44 8.59
CA GLU A 274 23.72 -19.58 7.69
C GLU A 274 23.04 -20.84 8.23
N CYS A 275 23.27 -21.18 9.50
CA CYS A 275 22.65 -22.34 10.14
C CYS A 275 21.14 -22.13 10.31
N TYR A 276 20.70 -20.89 10.55
CA TYR A 276 19.27 -20.55 10.53
C TYR A 276 18.64 -20.80 9.14
N ALA A 277 19.26 -20.30 8.07
CA ALA A 277 18.80 -20.50 6.70
C ALA A 277 18.76 -21.99 6.32
N GLN A 278 19.78 -22.76 6.70
CA GLN A 278 19.81 -24.21 6.51
C GLN A 278 18.67 -24.91 7.26
N ARG A 279 18.38 -24.52 8.51
CA ARG A 279 17.24 -25.06 9.27
C ARG A 279 15.91 -24.72 8.62
N LEU A 280 15.73 -23.53 8.07
CA LEU A 280 14.52 -23.16 7.34
C LEU A 280 14.34 -24.00 6.07
N ARG A 281 15.42 -24.21 5.30
CA ARG A 281 15.38 -25.10 4.13
C ARG A 281 15.10 -26.56 4.51
N ALA A 282 15.69 -27.05 5.59
CA ALA A 282 15.41 -28.39 6.10
C ALA A 282 13.95 -28.54 6.57
N ARG A 283 13.37 -27.50 7.19
CA ARG A 283 11.94 -27.48 7.54
C ARG A 283 11.04 -27.52 6.30
N LEU A 284 11.40 -26.80 5.22
CA LEU A 284 10.67 -26.89 3.96
C LEU A 284 10.78 -28.28 3.34
N ALA A 285 11.97 -28.84 3.24
CA ALA A 285 12.16 -30.18 2.70
C ALA A 285 11.43 -31.25 3.53
N ALA A 286 11.36 -31.08 4.86
CA ALA A 286 10.59 -31.98 5.73
C ALA A 286 9.08 -31.83 5.54
N ALA A 287 8.57 -30.61 5.33
CA ALA A 287 7.16 -30.37 5.02
C ALA A 287 6.79 -30.98 3.65
N GLU A 288 7.61 -30.73 2.62
CA GLU A 288 7.45 -31.32 1.28
C GLU A 288 7.44 -32.87 1.36
N ALA A 289 8.30 -33.47 2.18
CA ALA A 289 8.35 -34.92 2.39
C ALA A 289 7.13 -35.49 3.16
N GLN A 290 6.54 -34.72 4.07
CA GLN A 290 5.31 -35.12 4.77
C GLN A 290 4.11 -35.07 3.82
N ASP A 291 4.02 -34.04 2.99
CA ASP A 291 2.93 -33.87 2.00
C ASP A 291 2.95 -34.99 0.94
N LEU A 292 4.14 -35.44 0.53
CA LEU A 292 4.32 -36.62 -0.34
C LEU A 292 3.83 -37.94 0.30
N HIS A 293 3.86 -38.05 1.63
CA HIS A 293 3.39 -39.25 2.32
C HIS A 293 1.86 -39.26 2.47
N ASP A 294 1.26 -38.09 2.71
CA ASP A 294 -0.19 -37.94 2.89
C ASP A 294 -0.95 -37.91 1.56
N SER A 295 -0.30 -37.53 0.47
CA SER A 295 -0.88 -37.52 -0.89
C SER A 295 -0.97 -38.89 -1.55
N VAL A 296 -0.54 -39.99 -0.90
CA VAL A 296 -0.84 -41.34 -1.41
C VAL A 296 -2.34 -41.55 -1.29
N PRO A 297 -3.10 -41.53 -2.40
CA PRO A 297 -4.54 -41.60 -2.32
C PRO A 297 -4.90 -42.94 -1.67
N SER A 298 -5.73 -42.88 -0.62
CA SER A 298 -6.41 -44.01 0.00
C SER A 298 -7.42 -44.69 -0.96
N GLN A 299 -7.09 -44.76 -2.25
CA GLN A 299 -7.85 -45.39 -3.33
C GLN A 299 -7.55 -46.89 -3.47
N LYS A 300 -6.79 -47.50 -2.55
CA LYS A 300 -6.57 -48.96 -2.48
C LYS A 300 -7.38 -49.64 -1.37
N ARG A 301 -8.68 -49.32 -1.22
CA ARG A 301 -9.58 -50.11 -0.35
C ARG A 301 -10.91 -50.58 -0.96
N SER A 302 -11.16 -50.42 -2.27
CA SER A 302 -12.45 -50.88 -2.85
C SER A 302 -12.40 -51.73 -4.12
N TRP A 303 -11.24 -52.24 -4.56
CA TRP A 303 -11.16 -53.15 -5.72
C TRP A 303 -10.63 -54.56 -5.42
N GLN A 304 -10.67 -55.02 -4.18
CA GLN A 304 -10.56 -56.47 -3.86
C GLN A 304 -11.95 -57.12 -3.87
N ALA A 305 -12.62 -57.06 -5.01
CA ALA A 305 -13.75 -57.92 -5.34
C ALA A 305 -14.00 -57.77 -6.83
N PHE A 306 -13.13 -58.36 -7.67
CA PHE A 306 -13.48 -58.99 -8.95
C PHE A 306 -12.19 -59.39 -9.67
N GLY A 307 -12.04 -60.69 -9.91
CA GLY A 307 -11.35 -61.20 -11.09
C GLY A 307 -9.86 -61.41 -10.96
N GLU A 308 -9.50 -62.57 -10.42
CA GLU A 308 -8.32 -63.31 -10.88
C GLU A 308 -8.36 -63.41 -12.40
N SER A 309 -7.37 -62.83 -13.09
CA SER A 309 -7.07 -63.13 -14.47
C SER A 309 -5.58 -62.95 -14.71
N SER A 310 -4.93 -64.10 -14.76
CA SER A 310 -3.57 -64.41 -15.19
C SER A 310 -3.04 -63.65 -16.42
N GLY A 311 -1.71 -63.48 -16.42
CA GLY A 311 -0.88 -63.22 -17.60
C GLY A 311 -0.49 -61.75 -17.69
N GLY A 312 0.73 -61.33 -17.41
CA GLY A 312 2.00 -61.87 -17.86
C GLY A 312 2.73 -60.76 -18.64
N PHE A 313 4.06 -60.85 -18.71
CA PHE A 313 4.93 -60.24 -19.73
C PHE A 313 5.70 -58.94 -19.40
N SER A 314 7.03 -59.14 -19.30
CA SER A 314 8.16 -58.27 -19.71
C SER A 314 8.34 -56.91 -19.02
N GLN A 315 9.30 -56.71 -18.10
CA GLN A 315 10.77 -56.75 -18.24
C GLN A 315 11.34 -56.00 -19.47
N SER A 316 12.06 -54.92 -19.13
CA SER A 316 13.31 -54.40 -19.70
C SER A 316 13.36 -53.94 -21.16
N TYR A 317 13.55 -52.62 -21.36
CA TYR A 317 14.36 -52.09 -22.47
C TYR A 317 15.16 -50.84 -22.04
N SER A 318 16.47 -51.06 -21.92
CA SER A 318 17.59 -50.28 -22.47
C SER A 318 17.59 -48.74 -22.38
N SER A 319 18.53 -48.27 -21.56
CA SER A 319 19.35 -47.09 -21.81
C SER A 319 20.05 -47.17 -23.18
N LEU A 320 19.95 -46.12 -23.99
CA LEU A 320 20.93 -45.70 -25.02
C LEU A 320 20.46 -44.37 -25.63
N GLY A 321 21.24 -43.32 -25.42
CA GLY A 321 20.99 -41.97 -25.91
C GLY A 321 22.29 -41.18 -26.06
N ARG A 322 23.16 -41.66 -26.95
CA ARG A 322 24.42 -41.06 -27.42
C ARG A 322 24.12 -40.17 -28.64
N ALA A 323 24.39 -38.86 -28.59
CA ALA A 323 24.61 -38.02 -29.80
C ALA A 323 25.07 -36.58 -29.47
N GLY A 324 25.98 -36.05 -30.31
CA GLY A 324 26.40 -34.64 -30.42
C GLY A 324 27.90 -34.47 -30.16
N SER A 325 28.84 -34.62 -31.08
CA SER A 325 29.04 -34.09 -32.45
C SER A 325 29.36 -32.59 -32.54
N ALA A 326 30.65 -32.26 -32.68
CA ALA A 326 31.18 -31.11 -33.44
C ALA A 326 32.69 -31.32 -33.58
N GLN A 327 33.11 -31.93 -34.69
CA GLN A 327 33.67 -31.28 -35.88
C GLN A 327 35.16 -30.90 -35.77
N THR A 328 35.95 -31.88 -36.19
CA THR A 328 37.27 -31.80 -36.82
C THR A 328 37.29 -30.84 -38.01
N SER A 329 38.32 -30.01 -38.14
CA SER A 329 38.70 -29.40 -39.42
C SER A 329 40.17 -29.68 -39.71
N LEU A 330 40.36 -30.50 -40.75
CA LEU A 330 41.59 -30.99 -41.34
C LEU A 330 41.76 -30.23 -42.66
N MET A 331 42.84 -29.47 -42.87
CA MET A 331 43.19 -28.94 -44.19
C MET A 331 44.39 -29.68 -44.77
N GLN A 332 44.08 -30.47 -45.80
CA GLN A 332 44.95 -31.13 -46.77
C GLN A 332 45.67 -30.06 -47.63
N ALA A 333 46.98 -30.17 -47.81
CA ALA A 333 47.67 -30.72 -48.98
C ALA A 333 47.32 -30.06 -50.32
N SER A 334 48.31 -29.40 -50.93
CA SER A 334 48.30 -28.98 -52.34
C SER A 334 49.69 -29.24 -52.92
N THR A 335 49.89 -30.45 -53.44
CA THR A 335 51.03 -30.83 -54.29
C THR A 335 50.73 -30.40 -55.72
N THR A 336 51.43 -29.39 -56.22
CA THR A 336 51.33 -28.94 -57.61
C THR A 336 52.17 -29.81 -58.54
N SER A 337 51.43 -30.48 -59.41
CA SER A 337 51.76 -31.16 -60.66
C SER A 337 52.95 -30.62 -61.47
N LEU A 338 53.85 -31.54 -61.84
CA LEU A 338 54.74 -31.49 -63.00
C LEU A 338 53.93 -31.71 -64.31
N PRO A 339 54.28 -31.05 -65.44
CA PRO A 339 53.88 -31.51 -66.75
C PRO A 339 54.97 -32.41 -67.35
N ALA A 340 54.61 -33.66 -67.60
CA ALA A 340 55.30 -34.52 -68.55
C ALA A 340 54.65 -34.32 -69.92
N ASP A 341 55.40 -33.87 -70.93
CA ASP A 341 55.23 -34.33 -72.31
C ASP A 341 56.36 -33.81 -73.22
N ILE A 342 56.49 -34.45 -74.39
CA ILE A 342 57.46 -34.24 -75.50
C ILE A 342 58.61 -35.26 -75.52
N SER A 343 58.22 -36.50 -75.76
CA SER A 343 58.46 -37.23 -77.02
C SER A 343 59.58 -36.77 -77.99
N GLN A 344 60.40 -37.77 -78.33
CA GLN A 344 60.80 -38.17 -79.69
C GLN A 344 62.03 -37.54 -80.39
N MET A 345 62.72 -38.44 -81.10
CA MET A 345 63.83 -38.27 -82.07
C MET A 345 65.22 -38.24 -81.40
N SER A 346 66.21 -39.07 -81.74
CA SER A 346 66.42 -39.90 -82.93
C SER A 346 67.49 -40.95 -82.61
N THR A 347 67.13 -42.22 -82.79
CA THR A 347 68.07 -43.32 -83.01
C THR A 347 68.51 -43.24 -84.47
N VAL A 348 69.75 -42.86 -84.73
CA VAL A 348 70.36 -43.01 -86.07
C VAL A 348 71.52 -43.97 -85.96
N ALA A 349 71.22 -45.21 -86.33
CA ALA A 349 72.17 -46.20 -86.78
C ALA A 349 72.90 -45.67 -88.03
N SER A 350 74.22 -45.84 -88.10
CA SER A 350 74.93 -46.29 -89.29
C SER A 350 76.44 -46.16 -89.08
N PHE A 351 77.15 -47.28 -89.14
CA PHE A 351 78.23 -47.58 -90.10
C PHE A 351 79.16 -48.63 -89.49
N GLY A 352 78.99 -49.87 -89.95
CA GLY A 352 79.96 -50.93 -89.75
C GLY A 352 81.31 -50.53 -90.33
N ARG A 353 82.38 -50.75 -89.56
CA ARG A 353 83.75 -50.74 -90.06
C ARG A 353 84.52 -51.87 -89.40
N ARG A 354 84.67 -52.93 -90.20
CA ARG A 354 85.80 -53.86 -90.37
C ARG A 354 86.70 -54.13 -89.15
N GLU A 355 86.82 -55.42 -88.87
CA GLU A 355 87.86 -56.01 -88.01
C GLU A 355 89.27 -55.54 -88.40
N PRO A 356 90.13 -55.21 -87.43
CA PRO A 356 91.51 -54.84 -87.69
C PRO A 356 92.33 -56.09 -88.05
N ILE A 357 92.73 -56.18 -89.32
CA ILE A 357 93.77 -57.09 -89.77
C ILE A 357 95.13 -56.52 -89.33
N ARG A 358 95.94 -57.38 -88.68
CA ARG A 358 97.39 -57.29 -88.44
C ARG A 358 97.87 -56.47 -87.21
N ASP A 359 98.51 -57.19 -86.27
CA ASP A 359 99.37 -56.66 -85.21
C ASP A 359 100.71 -56.14 -85.78
N ASP A 360 100.71 -54.95 -86.37
CA ASP A 360 101.94 -54.21 -86.70
C ASP A 360 102.41 -53.36 -85.50
N ARG A 361 102.55 -53.98 -84.32
CA ARG A 361 102.95 -53.31 -83.06
C ARG A 361 104.44 -52.99 -82.94
N ALA A 362 105.27 -53.27 -83.94
CA ALA A 362 106.73 -53.10 -83.86
C ALA A 362 107.32 -52.28 -85.01
N SER A 363 106.66 -51.18 -85.42
CA SER A 363 107.26 -50.18 -86.30
C SER A 363 107.65 -48.92 -85.50
N PRO A 364 108.96 -48.58 -85.39
CA PRO A 364 109.45 -47.37 -84.69
C PRO A 364 108.82 -46.06 -85.19
N THR A 365 108.33 -46.05 -86.44
CA THR A 365 107.64 -44.91 -87.05
C THR A 365 106.22 -44.74 -86.50
N MET A 366 105.51 -45.84 -86.24
CA MET A 366 104.16 -45.83 -85.66
C MET A 366 104.17 -45.40 -84.20
N GLN A 367 105.22 -45.74 -83.44
CA GLN A 367 105.37 -45.34 -82.05
C GLN A 367 105.48 -43.81 -81.88
N LYS A 368 106.22 -43.14 -82.78
CA LYS A 368 106.28 -41.66 -82.83
C LYS A 368 104.95 -41.03 -83.23
N VAL A 369 104.19 -41.67 -84.13
CA VAL A 369 102.83 -41.23 -84.48
C VAL A 369 101.89 -41.39 -83.29
N TRP A 370 102.00 -42.47 -82.54
CA TRP A 370 101.19 -42.73 -81.34
C TRP A 370 101.54 -41.76 -80.21
N GLU A 371 102.82 -41.45 -80.00
CA GLU A 371 103.23 -40.44 -79.03
C GLU A 371 102.75 -39.03 -79.42
N LYS A 372 102.80 -38.68 -80.71
CA LYS A 372 102.22 -37.42 -81.21
C LYS A 372 100.70 -37.40 -81.06
N ARG A 373 100.02 -38.53 -81.28
CA ARG A 373 98.57 -38.68 -81.08
C ARG A 373 98.21 -38.58 -79.61
N ARG A 374 98.99 -39.22 -78.73
CA ARG A 374 98.85 -39.17 -77.26
C ARG A 374 99.04 -37.75 -76.74
N ARG A 375 100.10 -37.04 -77.16
CA ARG A 375 100.29 -35.62 -76.80
C ARG A 375 99.16 -34.73 -77.32
N LYS A 376 98.59 -35.06 -78.49
CA LYS A 376 97.43 -34.35 -79.03
C LYS A 376 96.17 -34.67 -78.22
N GLU A 377 95.92 -35.93 -77.90
CA GLU A 377 94.83 -36.41 -77.06
C GLU A 377 94.92 -35.84 -75.64
N GLU A 378 96.11 -35.71 -75.07
CA GLU A 378 96.36 -35.05 -73.78
C GLU A 378 96.04 -33.55 -73.84
N ARG A 379 96.45 -32.85 -74.91
CA ARG A 379 96.06 -31.44 -75.11
C ARG A 379 94.57 -31.28 -75.35
N ASP A 380 93.97 -32.15 -76.15
CA ASP A 380 92.54 -32.13 -76.44
C ASP A 380 91.74 -32.47 -75.16
N ALA A 381 92.23 -33.40 -74.33
CA ALA A 381 91.66 -33.73 -73.02
C ALA A 381 91.77 -32.56 -72.03
N GLN A 382 92.93 -31.88 -71.96
CA GLN A 382 93.09 -30.69 -71.14
C GLN A 382 92.14 -29.56 -71.59
N ILE A 383 91.96 -29.36 -72.89
CA ILE A 383 91.01 -28.37 -73.43
C ILE A 383 89.57 -28.75 -73.08
N LEU A 384 89.20 -30.03 -73.15
CA LEU A 384 87.88 -30.51 -72.77
C LEU A 384 87.64 -30.39 -71.26
N GLU A 385 88.63 -30.71 -70.43
CA GLU A 385 88.57 -30.57 -68.98
C GLU A 385 88.48 -29.09 -68.57
N SER A 386 89.26 -28.22 -69.21
CA SER A 386 89.19 -26.76 -69.00
C SER A 386 87.83 -26.19 -69.41
N ARG A 387 87.26 -26.67 -70.53
CA ARG A 387 85.90 -26.31 -70.97
C ARG A 387 84.83 -26.84 -70.02
N ARG A 388 85.01 -28.03 -69.47
CA ARG A 388 84.12 -28.64 -68.49
C ARG A 388 84.14 -27.86 -67.17
N LEU A 389 85.32 -27.57 -66.63
CA LEU A 389 85.47 -26.74 -65.43
C LEU A 389 84.89 -25.34 -65.64
N ALA A 390 85.14 -24.69 -66.78
CA ALA A 390 84.54 -23.40 -67.11
C ALA A 390 83.02 -23.47 -67.32
N ALA A 391 82.46 -24.62 -67.71
CA ALA A 391 81.02 -24.84 -67.76
C ALA A 391 80.45 -25.06 -66.36
N GLU A 392 81.11 -25.85 -65.52
CA GLU A 392 80.75 -26.08 -64.13
C GLU A 392 80.79 -24.78 -63.31
N GLU A 393 81.82 -23.95 -63.44
CA GLU A 393 81.89 -22.63 -62.80
C GLU A 393 80.74 -21.71 -63.25
N ARG A 394 80.37 -21.74 -64.54
CA ARG A 394 79.22 -20.98 -65.05
C ARG A 394 77.91 -21.52 -64.49
N MET A 395 77.76 -22.83 -64.38
CA MET A 395 76.59 -23.43 -63.74
C MET A 395 76.50 -23.08 -62.26
N VAL A 396 77.61 -23.09 -61.52
CA VAL A 396 77.66 -22.69 -60.10
C VAL A 396 77.32 -21.21 -59.94
N ARG A 397 77.88 -20.31 -60.76
CA ARG A 397 77.53 -18.87 -60.73
C ARG A 397 76.07 -18.63 -61.08
N ASN A 398 75.55 -19.31 -62.10
CA ASN A 398 74.14 -19.19 -62.47
C ASN A 398 73.23 -19.74 -61.37
N ALA A 399 73.55 -20.89 -60.77
CA ALA A 399 72.79 -21.47 -59.66
C ALA A 399 72.82 -20.56 -58.41
N PHE A 400 73.95 -19.93 -58.12
CA PHE A 400 74.07 -18.95 -57.04
C PHE A 400 73.21 -17.71 -57.32
N ASN A 401 73.26 -17.15 -58.54
CA ASN A 401 72.45 -16.00 -58.92
C ASN A 401 70.94 -16.31 -58.87
N VAL A 402 70.53 -17.50 -59.34
CA VAL A 402 69.12 -17.95 -59.24
C VAL A 402 68.71 -18.10 -57.77
N SER A 403 69.56 -18.70 -56.94
CA SER A 403 69.30 -18.83 -55.50
C SER A 403 69.17 -17.47 -54.81
N GLN A 404 70.00 -16.50 -55.21
CA GLN A 404 69.94 -15.14 -54.70
C GLN A 404 68.64 -14.43 -55.12
N GLN A 405 68.23 -14.56 -56.39
CA GLN A 405 66.95 -14.03 -56.88
C GLN A 405 65.75 -14.65 -56.14
N ILE A 406 65.78 -15.95 -55.85
CA ILE A 406 64.74 -16.62 -55.07
C ILE A 406 64.68 -16.04 -53.66
N ARG A 407 65.82 -15.88 -52.97
CA ARG A 407 65.85 -15.26 -51.62
C ARG A 407 65.33 -13.82 -51.63
N ASP A 408 65.69 -13.03 -52.63
CA ASP A 408 65.23 -11.63 -52.75
C ASP A 408 63.72 -11.58 -53.02
N TYR A 409 63.20 -12.50 -53.85
CA TYR A 409 61.77 -12.65 -54.09
C TYR A 409 61.01 -13.10 -52.83
N GLU A 410 61.53 -14.07 -52.08
CA GLU A 410 60.94 -14.51 -50.81
C GLU A 410 60.96 -13.41 -49.74
N SER A 411 62.04 -12.63 -49.68
CA SER A 411 62.15 -11.46 -48.79
C SER A 411 61.12 -10.40 -49.13
N THR A 412 60.95 -10.06 -50.41
CA THR A 412 59.93 -9.09 -50.85
C THR A 412 58.51 -9.59 -50.64
N GLN A 413 58.23 -10.88 -50.88
CA GLN A 413 56.96 -11.49 -50.53
C GLN A 413 56.68 -11.46 -49.02
N SER A 414 57.68 -11.75 -48.19
CA SER A 414 57.54 -11.74 -46.73
C SER A 414 57.22 -10.33 -46.24
N LYS A 415 57.95 -9.31 -46.72
CA LYS A 415 57.67 -7.90 -46.43
C LYS A 415 56.26 -7.48 -46.86
N TYR A 416 55.79 -7.94 -48.02
CA TYR A 416 54.44 -7.64 -48.48
C TYR A 416 53.37 -8.29 -47.58
N LYS A 417 53.57 -9.54 -47.16
CA LYS A 417 52.69 -10.25 -46.21
C LYS A 417 52.65 -9.56 -44.85
N GLU A 418 53.81 -9.17 -44.31
CA GLU A 418 53.91 -8.42 -43.05
C GLU A 418 53.19 -7.07 -43.14
N LEU A 419 53.40 -6.31 -44.22
CA LEU A 419 52.73 -5.03 -44.45
C LEU A 419 51.21 -5.19 -44.59
N HIS A 420 50.74 -6.27 -45.24
CA HIS A 420 49.32 -6.58 -45.31
C HIS A 420 48.75 -6.95 -43.93
N GLN A 421 49.46 -7.77 -43.14
CA GLN A 421 49.08 -8.10 -41.76
C GLN A 421 49.00 -6.85 -40.88
N LEU A 422 49.96 -5.93 -40.99
CA LEU A 422 49.92 -4.65 -40.27
C LEU A 422 48.71 -3.81 -40.66
N ARG A 423 48.37 -3.70 -41.95
CA ARG A 423 47.16 -3.00 -42.40
C ARG A 423 45.87 -3.63 -41.87
N MET A 424 45.81 -4.95 -41.79
CA MET A 424 44.66 -5.67 -41.21
C MET A 424 44.57 -5.46 -39.69
N ALA A 425 45.69 -5.54 -38.97
CA ALA A 425 45.73 -5.24 -37.55
C ALA A 425 45.30 -3.79 -37.26
N GLU A 426 45.81 -2.82 -38.02
CA GLU A 426 45.46 -1.41 -37.89
C GLU A 426 43.97 -1.16 -38.23
N ALA A 427 43.42 -1.84 -39.24
CA ALA A 427 41.99 -1.76 -39.56
C ALA A 427 41.11 -2.34 -38.43
N LEU A 428 41.54 -3.44 -37.80
CA LEU A 428 40.87 -4.01 -36.64
C LEU A 428 40.95 -3.10 -35.41
N GLU A 429 42.10 -2.46 -35.17
CA GLU A 429 42.26 -1.47 -34.09
C GLU A 429 41.37 -0.24 -34.29
N ARG A 430 41.30 0.30 -35.52
CA ARG A 430 40.38 1.41 -35.85
C ARG A 430 38.93 1.03 -35.62
N LYS A 431 38.53 -0.17 -36.03
CA LYS A 431 37.18 -0.68 -35.79
C LYS A 431 36.90 -0.84 -34.29
N ALA A 432 37.84 -1.42 -33.54
CA ALA A 432 37.69 -1.57 -32.09
C ALA A 432 37.60 -0.21 -31.37
N ALA A 433 38.33 0.80 -31.83
CA ALA A 433 38.25 2.15 -31.30
C ALA A 433 36.90 2.82 -31.60
N GLN A 434 36.35 2.64 -32.80
CA GLN A 434 35.01 3.11 -33.17
C GLN A 434 33.92 2.40 -32.34
N ASP A 435 33.97 1.07 -32.23
CA ASP A 435 33.03 0.29 -31.42
C ASP A 435 33.08 0.73 -29.94
N ALA A 436 34.27 1.07 -29.42
CA ALA A 436 34.43 1.59 -28.07
C ALA A 436 33.80 3.00 -27.90
N GLN A 437 33.99 3.89 -28.89
CA GLN A 437 33.35 5.21 -28.90
C GLN A 437 31.82 5.11 -28.98
N GLU A 438 31.29 4.23 -29.81
CA GLU A 438 29.85 3.98 -29.92
C GLU A 438 29.27 3.46 -28.60
N ARG A 439 29.97 2.55 -27.91
CA ARG A 439 29.55 2.07 -26.58
C ARG A 439 29.50 3.19 -25.55
N LEU A 440 30.48 4.10 -25.55
CA LEU A 440 30.47 5.26 -24.66
C LEU A 440 29.31 6.21 -24.99
N ALA A 441 29.05 6.47 -26.28
CA ALA A 441 27.93 7.29 -26.72
C ALA A 441 26.57 6.70 -26.29
N VAL A 442 26.37 5.38 -26.42
CA VAL A 442 25.16 4.69 -25.95
C VAL A 442 25.01 4.81 -24.43
N LEU A 443 26.11 4.66 -23.67
CA LEU A 443 26.07 4.81 -22.21
C LEU A 443 25.69 6.24 -21.81
N ASP A 444 26.23 7.25 -22.49
CA ASP A 444 25.90 8.65 -22.22
C ASP A 444 24.46 9.00 -22.63
N GLU A 445 23.96 8.45 -23.73
CA GLU A 445 22.55 8.58 -24.10
C GLU A 445 21.64 7.94 -23.05
N VAL A 446 21.99 6.76 -22.53
CA VAL A 446 21.24 6.11 -21.44
C VAL A 446 21.26 6.96 -20.17
N LYS A 447 22.39 7.57 -19.81
CA LYS A 447 22.47 8.51 -18.68
C LYS A 447 21.59 9.74 -18.91
N LEU A 448 21.62 10.34 -20.09
CA LEU A 448 20.79 11.49 -20.44
C LEU A 448 19.30 11.14 -20.38
N ARG A 449 18.89 9.97 -20.89
CA ARG A 449 17.50 9.49 -20.77
C ARG A 449 17.08 9.29 -19.32
N LYS A 450 17.97 8.75 -18.47
CA LYS A 450 17.71 8.62 -17.02
C LYS A 450 17.57 9.98 -16.35
N MET A 451 18.41 10.96 -16.69
CA MET A 451 18.29 12.32 -16.14
C MET A 451 17.01 13.02 -16.60
N ARG A 452 16.61 12.88 -17.88
CA ARG A 452 15.33 13.41 -18.37
C ARG A 452 14.15 12.83 -17.62
N ARG A 453 14.07 11.49 -17.47
CA ARG A 453 13.02 10.85 -16.67
C ARG A 453 13.00 11.33 -15.22
N ALA A 454 14.17 11.57 -14.61
CA ALA A 454 14.23 12.09 -13.25
C ALA A 454 13.72 13.53 -13.15
N LEU A 455 13.96 14.36 -14.17
CA LEU A 455 13.40 15.71 -14.27
C LEU A 455 11.87 15.66 -14.48
N ASP A 456 11.38 14.82 -15.38
CA ASP A 456 9.94 14.65 -15.62
C ASP A 456 9.20 14.24 -14.33
N ILE A 457 9.75 13.27 -13.59
CA ILE A 457 9.19 12.85 -12.28
C ILE A 457 9.24 13.99 -11.26
N ALA A 458 10.29 14.81 -11.27
CA ALA A 458 10.41 15.95 -10.36
C ALA A 458 9.37 17.03 -10.69
N ASP A 459 9.13 17.29 -11.97
CA ASP A 459 8.12 18.24 -12.43
C ASP A 459 6.70 17.76 -12.11
N GLU A 460 6.38 16.48 -12.35
CA GLU A 460 5.11 15.87 -11.94
C GLU A 460 4.89 16.02 -10.41
N GLN A 461 5.93 15.81 -9.61
CA GLN A 461 5.84 16.01 -8.15
C GLN A 461 5.62 17.49 -7.76
N LEU A 462 6.18 18.42 -8.51
CA LEU A 462 5.94 19.86 -8.30
C LEU A 462 4.51 20.25 -8.69
N GLU A 463 3.99 19.72 -9.79
CA GLU A 463 2.60 19.92 -10.22
C GLU A 463 1.61 19.36 -9.20
N LEU A 464 1.81 18.13 -8.72
CA LEU A 464 0.99 17.54 -7.65
C LEU A 464 1.00 18.39 -6.37
N LYS A 465 2.14 19.02 -6.02
CA LYS A 465 2.20 19.94 -4.88
C LYS A 465 1.44 21.23 -5.15
N ARG A 466 1.51 21.79 -6.37
CA ARG A 466 0.74 22.97 -6.78
C ARG A 466 -0.76 22.70 -6.73
N ASP A 467 -1.21 21.54 -7.19
CA ASP A 467 -2.61 21.14 -7.15
C ASP A 467 -3.11 21.01 -5.70
N ARG A 468 -2.34 20.35 -4.83
CA ARG A 468 -2.67 20.24 -3.40
C ARG A 468 -2.80 21.61 -2.73
N VAL A 469 -1.88 22.53 -3.01
CA VAL A 469 -1.96 23.91 -2.48
C VAL A 469 -3.18 24.64 -3.05
N SER A 470 -3.47 24.46 -4.33
CA SER A 470 -4.63 25.07 -5.00
C SER A 470 -5.95 24.57 -4.41
N ASP A 471 -6.07 23.27 -4.13
CA ASP A 471 -7.24 22.69 -3.50
C ASP A 471 -7.39 23.10 -2.04
N ALA A 472 -6.29 23.13 -1.29
CA ALA A 472 -6.29 23.66 0.07
C ALA A 472 -6.76 25.13 0.11
N LEU A 473 -6.33 25.94 -0.87
CA LEU A 473 -6.75 27.32 -1.00
C LEU A 473 -8.25 27.45 -1.36
N LYS A 474 -8.78 26.60 -2.24
CA LYS A 474 -10.23 26.53 -2.52
C LYS A 474 -11.04 26.17 -1.27
N VAL A 475 -10.59 25.18 -0.49
CA VAL A 475 -11.25 24.75 0.75
C VAL A 475 -11.23 25.88 1.80
N TRP A 476 -10.10 26.56 1.93
CA TRP A 476 -9.97 27.73 2.80
C TRP A 476 -10.91 28.86 2.37
N GLN A 477 -10.94 29.20 1.09
CA GLN A 477 -11.87 30.22 0.55
C GLN A 477 -13.34 29.84 0.79
N ALA A 478 -13.71 28.56 0.60
CA ALA A 478 -15.06 28.08 0.88
C ALA A 478 -15.42 28.21 2.38
N SER A 479 -14.46 27.95 3.26
CA SER A 479 -14.60 28.10 4.71
C SER A 479 -14.78 29.56 5.10
N VAL A 480 -13.96 30.47 4.57
CA VAL A 480 -14.13 31.93 4.77
C VAL A 480 -15.51 32.41 4.30
N ARG A 481 -15.98 31.96 3.13
CA ARG A 481 -17.33 32.26 2.63
C ARG A 481 -18.42 31.71 3.54
N ARG A 482 -18.23 30.55 4.16
CA ARG A 482 -19.17 29.95 5.13
C ARG A 482 -19.23 30.77 6.41
N CYS A 483 -18.07 31.12 6.99
CA CYS A 483 -17.99 31.97 8.18
C CYS A 483 -18.63 33.35 7.93
N ARG A 484 -18.39 33.96 6.76
CA ARG A 484 -19.03 35.24 6.39
C ARG A 484 -20.55 35.13 6.30
N ARG A 485 -21.08 34.06 5.68
CA ARG A 485 -22.53 33.81 5.63
C ARG A 485 -23.12 33.60 7.02
N HIS A 486 -22.41 32.88 7.90
CA HIS A 486 -22.81 32.68 9.28
C HIS A 486 -22.85 34.00 10.06
N ALA A 487 -21.83 34.83 9.94
CA ALA A 487 -21.78 36.15 10.57
C ALA A 487 -22.97 37.03 10.15
N ILE A 488 -23.26 37.09 8.83
CA ILE A 488 -24.43 37.84 8.31
C ILE A 488 -25.75 37.27 8.85
N ALA A 489 -25.87 35.94 8.97
CA ALA A 489 -27.06 35.30 9.51
C ALA A 489 -27.25 35.62 11.00
N GLU A 490 -26.19 35.60 11.80
CA GLU A 490 -26.20 36.00 13.21
C GLU A 490 -26.55 37.48 13.38
N GLU A 491 -25.99 38.38 12.56
CA GLU A 491 -26.36 39.79 12.56
C GLU A 491 -27.86 39.99 12.26
N ARG A 492 -28.42 39.25 11.31
CA ARG A 492 -29.86 39.29 11.00
C ARG A 492 -30.72 38.79 12.17
N LYS A 493 -30.34 37.67 12.80
CA LYS A 493 -31.03 37.17 14.01
C LYS A 493 -30.94 38.18 15.15
N ALA A 494 -29.78 38.80 15.36
CA ALA A 494 -29.58 39.81 16.39
C ALA A 494 -30.48 41.02 16.16
N LYS A 495 -30.60 41.51 14.92
CA LYS A 495 -31.53 42.59 14.54
C LYS A 495 -32.98 42.19 14.80
N ALA A 496 -33.42 41.02 14.33
CA ALA A 496 -34.79 40.53 14.55
C ALA A 496 -35.13 40.38 16.05
N ASN A 497 -34.18 39.91 16.86
CA ASN A 497 -34.34 39.82 18.32
C ASN A 497 -34.45 41.22 18.97
N LEU A 498 -33.72 42.20 18.46
CA LEU A 498 -33.75 43.58 18.94
C LEU A 498 -35.11 44.23 18.59
N GLU A 499 -35.59 44.03 17.36
CA GLU A 499 -36.92 44.45 16.90
C GLU A 499 -38.02 43.80 17.75
N SER A 500 -37.98 42.47 17.96
CA SER A 500 -38.95 41.78 18.83
C SER A 500 -38.94 42.30 20.28
N ARG A 501 -37.75 42.62 20.83
CA ARG A 501 -37.65 43.25 22.16
C ARG A 501 -38.23 44.66 22.17
N GLN A 502 -38.01 45.44 21.12
CA GLN A 502 -38.59 46.79 20.97
C GLN A 502 -40.12 46.71 20.86
N GLU A 503 -40.65 45.80 20.05
CA GLU A 503 -42.10 45.53 19.94
C GLU A 503 -42.69 45.12 21.30
N ALA A 504 -42.05 44.20 22.01
CA ALA A 504 -42.49 43.78 23.34
C ALA A 504 -42.48 44.95 24.34
N TYR A 505 -41.48 45.82 24.27
CA TYR A 505 -41.41 47.03 25.09
C TYR A 505 -42.54 48.02 24.75
N LEU A 506 -42.77 48.30 23.47
CA LEU A 506 -43.87 49.14 23.00
C LEU A 506 -45.24 48.56 23.38
N ALA A 507 -45.41 47.24 23.30
CA ALA A 507 -46.62 46.54 23.73
C ALA A 507 -46.85 46.71 25.25
N ARG A 508 -45.79 46.66 26.08
CA ARG A 508 -45.90 46.95 27.53
C ARG A 508 -46.27 48.41 27.77
N LEU A 509 -45.69 49.34 27.02
CA LEU A 509 -45.94 50.77 27.13
C LEU A 509 -47.38 51.11 26.76
N THR A 510 -47.87 50.57 25.65
CA THR A 510 -49.28 50.71 25.24
C THR A 510 -50.22 50.06 26.25
N LYS A 511 -49.90 48.87 26.79
CA LYS A 511 -50.68 48.24 27.85
C LYS A 511 -50.70 49.09 29.13
N ALA A 512 -49.57 49.67 29.53
CA ALA A 512 -49.49 50.58 30.66
C ALA A 512 -50.29 51.85 30.42
N GLY A 513 -50.28 52.39 29.19
CA GLY A 513 -51.13 53.50 28.76
C GLY A 513 -52.62 53.15 28.89
N LYS A 514 -53.04 51.99 28.35
CA LYS A 514 -54.41 51.46 28.47
C LYS A 514 -54.83 51.28 29.93
N PHE A 515 -53.96 50.70 30.76
CA PHE A 515 -54.23 50.55 32.20
C PHE A 515 -54.37 51.90 32.90
N ARG A 516 -53.58 52.92 32.52
CA ARG A 516 -53.73 54.26 33.10
C ARG A 516 -55.04 54.92 32.65
N SER A 517 -55.46 54.74 31.40
CA SER A 517 -56.76 55.23 30.93
C SER A 517 -57.95 54.46 31.53
N GLU A 518 -57.84 53.15 31.73
CA GLU A 518 -58.88 52.32 32.36
C GLU A 518 -58.94 52.54 33.88
N LYS A 519 -57.80 52.78 34.55
CA LYS A 519 -57.76 53.16 35.98
C LYS A 519 -58.18 54.58 36.26
N MET A 520 -58.33 55.44 35.24
CA MET A 520 -59.20 56.61 35.36
C MET A 520 -60.64 56.10 35.38
N GLU A 521 -60.96 55.37 36.45
CA GLU A 521 -62.29 54.88 36.76
C GLU A 521 -63.19 56.11 36.78
N THR A 522 -64.01 56.22 35.75
CA THR A 522 -64.88 57.37 35.58
C THR A 522 -65.77 57.45 36.82
N GLN A 523 -66.12 58.65 37.27
CA GLN A 523 -66.95 58.84 38.46
C GLN A 523 -68.23 57.98 38.42
N ALA A 524 -68.75 57.71 37.20
CA ALA A 524 -69.84 56.80 36.93
C ALA A 524 -69.57 55.35 37.41
N GLN A 525 -68.41 54.77 37.09
CA GLN A 525 -68.07 53.39 37.49
C GLN A 525 -67.89 53.26 39.02
N LYS A 526 -67.36 54.29 39.69
CA LYS A 526 -67.29 54.34 41.15
C LYS A 526 -68.69 54.34 41.78
N ASN A 527 -69.60 55.11 41.20
CA ASN A 527 -70.99 55.16 41.66
C ASN A 527 -71.70 53.82 41.48
N ASP A 528 -71.48 53.11 40.37
CA ASP A 528 -72.12 51.81 40.15
C ASP A 528 -71.56 50.72 41.08
N LYS A 529 -70.25 50.73 41.37
CA LYS A 529 -69.67 49.87 42.41
C LYS A 529 -70.25 50.16 43.78
N LEU A 530 -70.42 51.44 44.15
CA LEU A 530 -71.06 51.81 45.40
C LEU A 530 -72.51 51.32 45.47
N LYS A 531 -73.29 51.53 44.42
CA LYS A 531 -74.67 51.02 44.31
C LYS A 531 -74.74 49.51 44.48
N SER A 532 -73.86 48.75 43.82
CA SER A 532 -73.83 47.29 43.93
C SER A 532 -73.53 46.82 45.36
N ARG A 533 -72.59 47.49 46.06
CA ARG A 533 -72.30 47.19 47.47
C ARG A 533 -73.48 47.50 48.39
N ILE A 534 -74.16 48.62 48.16
CA ILE A 534 -75.37 48.99 48.91
C ILE A 534 -76.49 47.96 48.68
N GLN A 535 -76.71 47.53 47.43
CA GLN A 535 -77.70 46.52 47.09
C GLN A 535 -77.42 45.17 47.75
N VAL A 536 -76.16 44.71 47.73
CA VAL A 536 -75.78 43.44 48.40
C VAL A 536 -75.97 43.54 49.91
N SER A 537 -75.58 44.66 50.53
CA SER A 537 -75.79 44.91 51.96
C SER A 537 -77.28 44.89 52.34
N LEU A 538 -78.12 45.55 51.55
CA LEU A 538 -79.58 45.54 51.74
C LEU A 538 -80.19 44.14 51.60
N MET A 539 -79.73 43.34 50.62
CA MET A 539 -80.18 41.96 50.48
C MET A 539 -79.79 41.12 51.70
N GLN A 540 -78.57 41.26 52.20
CA GLN A 540 -78.13 40.56 53.42
C GLN A 540 -78.99 40.93 54.63
N GLN A 541 -79.29 42.22 54.81
CA GLN A 541 -80.17 42.68 55.90
C GLN A 541 -81.58 42.10 55.80
N LEU A 542 -82.15 42.03 54.59
CA LEU A 542 -83.48 41.43 54.40
C LEU A 542 -83.49 39.92 54.69
N ASP A 543 -82.44 39.20 54.32
CA ASP A 543 -82.33 37.77 54.59
C ASP A 543 -82.08 37.48 56.07
N GLU A 544 -81.29 38.31 56.77
CA GLU A 544 -81.15 38.27 58.23
C GLU A 544 -82.50 38.51 58.92
N GLN A 545 -83.28 39.49 58.46
CA GLN A 545 -84.61 39.77 59.01
C GLN A 545 -85.58 38.60 58.80
N ARG A 546 -85.63 38.04 57.59
CA ARG A 546 -86.45 36.85 57.29
C ARG A 546 -86.08 35.66 58.16
N LYS A 547 -84.78 35.48 58.44
CA LYS A 547 -84.31 34.41 59.31
C LYS A 547 -84.81 34.60 60.75
N LEU A 548 -84.71 35.81 61.29
CA LEU A 548 -85.24 36.13 62.61
C LEU A 548 -86.76 35.91 62.70
N ASP A 549 -87.52 36.27 61.66
CA ASP A 549 -88.97 36.04 61.62
C ASP A 549 -89.30 34.53 61.56
N CYS A 550 -88.55 33.75 60.79
CA CYS A 550 -88.67 32.29 60.76
C CYS A 550 -88.38 31.65 62.13
N ASP A 551 -87.31 32.10 62.80
CA ASP A 551 -86.93 31.61 64.12
C ASP A 551 -88.01 31.97 65.16
N ARG A 552 -88.59 33.17 65.08
CA ARG A 552 -89.71 33.58 65.94
C ARG A 552 -90.95 32.70 65.73
N LEU A 553 -91.31 32.46 64.47
CA LEU A 553 -92.43 31.57 64.13
C LEU A 553 -92.18 30.14 64.59
N ALA A 554 -90.95 29.65 64.47
CA ALA A 554 -90.57 28.32 64.96
C ALA A 554 -90.80 28.21 66.48
N LEU A 555 -90.31 29.17 67.26
CA LEU A 555 -90.53 29.23 68.71
C LEU A 555 -92.03 29.29 69.06
N GLU A 556 -92.81 30.15 68.41
CA GLU A 556 -94.26 30.24 68.62
C GLU A 556 -94.97 28.90 68.31
N THR A 557 -94.50 28.16 67.29
CA THR A 557 -95.06 26.83 66.98
C THR A 557 -94.65 25.77 67.98
N GLU A 558 -93.41 25.81 68.49
CA GLU A 558 -92.93 24.91 69.53
C GLU A 558 -93.71 25.10 70.83
N GLU A 559 -93.93 26.34 71.27
CA GLU A 559 -94.76 26.66 72.44
C GLU A 559 -96.20 26.13 72.28
N LYS A 560 -96.80 26.29 71.09
CA LYS A 560 -98.15 25.75 70.80
C LYS A 560 -98.17 24.23 70.86
N LEU A 561 -97.14 23.57 70.32
CA LEU A 561 -97.01 22.11 70.35
C LEU A 561 -96.77 21.60 71.76
N GLU A 562 -95.96 22.29 72.56
CA GLU A 562 -95.69 21.97 73.96
C GLU A 562 -96.95 22.14 74.81
N ALA A 563 -97.70 23.23 74.61
CA ALA A 563 -99.02 23.42 75.23
C ALA A 563 -100.03 22.33 74.82
N ALA A 564 -99.96 21.82 73.58
CA ALA A 564 -100.78 20.69 73.13
C ALA A 564 -100.34 19.36 73.76
N ARG A 565 -99.02 19.11 73.87
CA ARG A 565 -98.45 17.94 74.56
C ARG A 565 -98.85 17.92 76.03
N TYR A 566 -98.76 19.06 76.72
CA TYR A 566 -99.17 19.22 78.11
C TYR A 566 -100.67 18.88 78.29
N ARG A 567 -101.54 19.33 77.38
CA ARG A 567 -102.96 18.95 77.38
C ARG A 567 -103.19 17.45 77.16
N ARG A 568 -102.43 16.82 76.26
CA ARG A 568 -102.51 15.36 76.03
C ARG A 568 -102.06 14.58 77.27
N TYR A 569 -100.93 14.97 77.87
CA TYR A 569 -100.38 14.32 79.06
C TYR A 569 -101.36 14.39 80.25
N ARG A 570 -101.98 15.56 80.46
CA ARG A 570 -102.97 15.75 81.54
C ARG A 570 -104.27 14.96 81.33
N ASN A 571 -104.68 14.71 80.08
CA ASN A 571 -105.89 13.95 79.77
C ASN A 571 -105.66 12.42 79.65
N PHE A 572 -104.43 11.97 79.41
CA PHE A 572 -104.11 10.54 79.32
C PHE A 572 -104.23 9.80 80.67
N ASN A 573 -104.03 10.50 81.79
CA ASN A 573 -104.16 9.93 83.14
C ASN A 573 -105.61 9.74 83.63
N LYS A 574 -106.63 10.08 82.82
CA LYS A 574 -108.05 9.94 83.24
C LYS A 574 -108.71 8.64 82.80
N TYR A 575 -108.07 7.86 81.92
CA TYR A 575 -108.59 6.59 81.41
C TYR A 575 -107.46 5.56 81.31
N ASN A 576 -107.05 4.98 82.45
CA ASN A 576 -106.18 3.78 82.52
C ASN A 576 -106.93 2.54 82.00
N PHE A 577 -107.35 2.56 80.73
CA PHE A 577 -108.09 1.47 80.10
C PHE A 577 -107.17 0.31 79.70
N LEU A 578 -105.88 0.57 79.42
CA LEU A 578 -104.91 -0.47 79.05
C LEU A 578 -104.34 -1.23 80.25
N GLU A 579 -104.05 -0.56 81.38
CA GLU A 579 -103.54 -1.22 82.59
C GLU A 579 -104.60 -2.06 83.32
N ARG A 580 -105.90 -1.71 83.21
CA ARG A 580 -106.98 -2.46 83.88
C ARG A 580 -107.54 -3.64 83.07
N ALA A 581 -107.28 -3.68 81.75
CA ALA A 581 -107.78 -4.75 80.87
C ALA A 581 -106.73 -5.83 80.55
N PHE A 582 -105.43 -5.53 80.61
CA PHE A 582 -104.40 -6.45 80.11
C PHE A 582 -103.29 -6.83 81.11
N GLY A 583 -103.33 -6.34 82.35
CA GLY A 583 -102.36 -6.74 83.38
C GLY A 583 -100.92 -6.33 83.05
N GLU A 584 -100.09 -6.23 84.08
CA GLU A 584 -98.75 -5.62 84.04
C GLU A 584 -97.69 -6.45 83.27
N GLN A 585 -98.09 -7.50 82.55
CA GLN A 585 -97.17 -8.51 82.00
C GLN A 585 -97.29 -8.80 80.50
N VAL A 586 -97.77 -7.86 79.69
CA VAL A 586 -97.67 -8.00 78.23
C VAL A 586 -96.59 -7.07 77.67
N PRO A 587 -95.37 -7.58 77.38
CA PRO A 587 -94.36 -6.79 76.67
C PRO A 587 -94.87 -6.48 75.26
N PHE A 588 -95.17 -5.21 75.01
CA PHE A 588 -95.58 -4.70 73.70
C PHE A 588 -94.40 -4.78 72.72
N ASP A 589 -94.40 -5.78 71.85
CA ASP A 589 -93.35 -5.99 70.85
C ASP A 589 -93.35 -4.87 69.81
N HIS A 590 -92.35 -3.98 69.90
CA HIS A 590 -92.16 -2.85 68.99
C HIS A 590 -91.90 -3.26 67.53
N LYS A 591 -91.70 -4.56 67.23
CA LYS A 591 -91.47 -5.07 65.86
C LYS A 591 -92.65 -4.85 64.91
N PHE A 592 -93.86 -4.60 65.41
CA PHE A 592 -95.05 -4.37 64.58
C PHE A 592 -95.52 -2.91 64.55
N ALA A 593 -94.68 -1.97 65.01
CA ALA A 593 -94.95 -0.54 64.83
C ALA A 593 -94.81 -0.16 63.36
N TYR A 594 -95.96 -0.12 62.69
CA TYR A 594 -96.20 0.32 61.32
C TYR A 594 -95.49 1.66 61.04
N THR A 595 -94.30 1.61 60.42
CA THR A 595 -93.63 2.81 59.91
C THR A 595 -94.24 3.15 58.55
N SER A 596 -94.94 4.27 58.48
CA SER A 596 -95.46 4.82 57.23
C SER A 596 -94.29 5.18 56.31
N SER A 597 -94.05 4.25 55.37
CA SER A 597 -93.27 4.35 54.14
C SER A 597 -92.95 5.77 53.65
N LEU A 598 -91.64 6.01 53.53
CA LEU A 598 -91.00 7.05 52.72
C LEU A 598 -91.55 7.11 51.28
N LYS A 599 -92.18 8.22 50.92
CA LYS A 599 -92.24 8.71 49.54
C LYS A 599 -91.94 10.21 49.57
N ASN A 600 -90.71 10.59 49.19
CA ASN A 600 -90.35 11.84 48.48
C ASN A 600 -88.83 12.05 48.43
N GLN A 601 -88.09 11.12 47.80
CA GLN A 601 -86.67 11.30 47.43
C GLN A 601 -86.47 11.17 45.90
N SER A 602 -87.17 11.97 45.11
CA SER A 602 -86.98 11.97 43.64
C SER A 602 -86.90 13.37 43.02
N ARG A 603 -86.28 14.35 43.69
CA ARG A 603 -86.16 15.71 43.11
C ARG A 603 -84.81 16.44 43.29
N LEU A 604 -83.71 15.72 43.55
CA LEU A 604 -82.37 16.33 43.72
C LEU A 604 -81.29 15.83 42.75
N LYS A 605 -81.66 15.27 41.59
CA LYS A 605 -80.68 14.81 40.57
C LYS A 605 -80.57 15.67 39.30
N SER A 606 -81.25 16.83 39.18
CA SER A 606 -81.24 17.62 37.92
C SER A 606 -80.40 18.90 37.91
N MET A 607 -79.54 19.16 38.90
CA MET A 607 -78.78 20.44 38.96
C MET A 607 -77.25 20.29 38.87
N SER A 608 -76.71 19.09 38.64
CA SER A 608 -75.24 18.87 38.68
C SER A 608 -74.52 18.82 37.32
N SER A 609 -75.20 19.03 36.18
CA SER A 609 -74.58 18.79 34.84
C SER A 609 -74.44 20.02 33.94
N LYS A 610 -74.44 21.25 34.49
CA LYS A 610 -74.14 22.46 33.72
C LYS A 610 -73.14 23.31 34.48
N LEU A 611 -71.85 23.04 34.33
CA LEU A 611 -70.73 23.95 34.56
C LEU A 611 -69.45 23.21 34.14
N ASN A 612 -69.13 23.30 32.85
CA ASN A 612 -67.76 23.18 32.30
C ASN A 612 -67.84 23.58 30.82
N LEU A 613 -67.73 24.88 30.58
CA LEU A 613 -67.44 25.52 29.30
C LEU A 613 -66.89 26.92 29.64
N ASP A 614 -65.55 26.98 29.74
CA ASP A 614 -64.63 27.98 29.17
C ASP A 614 -63.29 27.99 29.92
#